data_AF-A0A1M7SRJ5-F1
#
_entry.id   AF-A0A1M7SRJ5-F1
#
_cell.length_a   1.000
_cell.length_b   1.000
_cell.length_c   1.000
_cell.angle_alpha   90.00
_cell.angle_beta   90.00
_cell.angle_gamma   90.00
#
_symmetry.space_group_name_H-M   'P 1'
#
loop_
_entity.id
_entity.type
_entity.pdbx_description
1 polymer ?
#
loop_
_entity_poly.entity_id
_entity_poly.type
_entity_poly.pdbx_seq_one_letter_code
_entity_poly.pdbx_strand_id
1 'polypeptide(L)'
;MATDVVRFEQRADAALRSRDGAACAEAASAYGGELLPQARYEEWTQARRDQLRFRYGELLRLSGQWERLVEVDPADEPAYRELIRATLTEGNRHPAIRWYGRLRTHLEHEFGVPPSPQTESLHAECVAALEPASTAFIGRQVELARAAAALAAAERGELGALAPFSESPTAKPSTSRCP
;
A
#
# COMPACT_ATOMS: atom_id res chain seq x y z
N MET A 1 4.25 20.59 40.53
CA MET A 1 3.84 21.04 39.18
C MET A 1 4.09 19.90 38.21
N ALA A 2 3.09 19.47 37.45
CA ALA A 2 3.24 18.37 36.49
C ALA A 2 3.78 18.90 35.15
N THR A 3 4.84 18.27 34.64
CA THR A 3 5.39 18.52 33.30
C THR A 3 4.38 18.12 32.23
N ASP A 4 4.46 18.73 31.05
CA ASP A 4 3.60 18.45 29.91
C ASP A 4 3.52 16.95 29.58
N VAL A 5 4.66 16.26 29.60
CA VAL A 5 4.76 14.80 29.40
C VAL A 5 3.90 14.01 30.38
N VAL A 6 3.92 14.36 31.66
CA VAL A 6 3.14 13.67 32.70
C VAL A 6 1.65 13.88 32.47
N ARG A 7 1.25 15.07 32.01
CA ARG A 7 -0.15 15.36 31.67
C ARG A 7 -0.61 14.56 30.46
N PHE A 8 0.23 14.48 29.42
CA PHE A 8 -0.03 13.65 28.25
C PHE A 8 -0.25 12.19 28.66
N GLU A 9 0.64 11.61 29.46
CA GLU A 9 0.51 10.21 29.87
C GLU A 9 -0.72 9.93 30.71
N GLN A 10 -1.06 10.81 31.65
CA GLN A 10 -2.27 10.64 32.46
C GLN A 10 -3.53 10.63 31.59
N ARG A 11 -3.59 11.51 30.58
CA ARG A 11 -4.68 11.55 29.59
C ARG A 11 -4.66 10.31 28.70
N ALA A 12 -3.50 9.92 28.20
CA ALA A 12 -3.31 8.73 27.38
C ALA A 12 -3.79 7.48 28.12
N ASP A 13 -3.30 7.25 29.33
CA ASP A 13 -3.66 6.05 30.11
C ASP A 13 -5.16 6.04 30.46
N ALA A 14 -5.77 7.20 30.74
CA ALA A 14 -7.21 7.29 30.98
C ALA A 14 -8.02 6.97 29.71
N ALA A 15 -7.63 7.54 28.57
CA ALA A 15 -8.28 7.27 27.28
C ALA A 15 -8.14 5.80 26.88
N LEU A 16 -6.93 5.23 26.95
CA LEU A 16 -6.66 3.82 26.65
C LEU A 16 -7.45 2.86 27.53
N ARG A 17 -7.63 3.17 28.83
CA ARG A 17 -8.46 2.35 29.73
C ARG A 17 -9.94 2.39 29.38
N SER A 18 -10.46 3.57 29.03
CA SER A 18 -11.86 3.71 28.63
C SER A 18 -12.15 3.14 27.24
N ARG A 19 -11.12 3.02 26.39
CA ARG A 19 -11.20 2.63 24.97
C ARG A 19 -12.16 3.52 24.16
N ASP A 20 -12.40 4.74 24.62
CA ASP A 20 -13.19 5.72 23.88
C ASP A 20 -12.34 6.36 22.78
N GLY A 21 -12.73 6.15 21.52
CA GLY A 21 -12.02 6.68 20.36
C GLY A 21 -11.92 8.22 20.36
N ALA A 22 -12.94 8.92 20.87
CA ALA A 22 -12.92 10.39 20.94
C ALA A 22 -11.91 10.88 21.99
N ALA A 23 -11.93 10.29 23.19
CA ALA A 23 -10.94 10.55 24.22
C ALA A 23 -9.52 10.18 23.75
N CYS A 24 -9.37 9.10 22.98
CA CYS A 24 -8.09 8.72 22.38
C CYS A 24 -7.60 9.75 21.36
N ALA A 25 -8.49 10.29 20.52
CA ALA A 25 -8.16 11.33 19.56
C ALA A 25 -7.72 12.62 20.25
N GLU A 26 -8.43 13.04 21.30
CA GLU A 26 -8.07 14.21 22.11
C GLU A 26 -6.72 14.01 22.79
N ALA A 27 -6.50 12.87 23.44
CA ALA A 27 -5.22 12.55 24.07
C ALA A 27 -4.06 12.53 23.06
N ALA A 28 -4.28 11.98 21.85
CA ALA A 28 -3.30 12.00 20.77
C ALA A 28 -2.95 13.43 20.33
N SER A 29 -3.93 14.33 20.25
CA SER A 29 -3.70 15.73 19.86
C SER A 29 -2.83 16.52 20.87
N ALA A 30 -2.79 16.07 22.13
CA ALA A 30 -1.95 16.66 23.16
C ALA A 30 -0.49 16.18 23.10
N TYR A 31 -0.14 15.27 22.20
CA TYR A 31 1.23 14.81 22.01
C TYR A 31 2.06 15.85 21.27
N GLY A 32 2.95 16.55 22.00
CA GLY A 32 3.80 17.62 21.44
C GLY A 32 4.97 17.17 20.57
N GLY A 33 5.09 15.88 20.25
CA GLY A 33 6.19 15.32 19.46
C GLY A 33 7.30 14.69 20.31
N GLU A 34 8.52 14.64 19.77
CA GLU A 34 9.66 13.94 20.39
C GLU A 34 10.05 14.55 21.75
N LEU A 35 10.20 13.70 22.78
CA LEU A 35 10.65 14.14 24.09
C LEU A 35 12.12 14.60 24.03
N LEU A 36 12.36 15.86 24.40
CA LEU A 36 13.69 16.47 24.51
C LEU A 36 14.53 16.26 23.23
N PRO A 37 14.13 16.83 22.09
CA PRO A 37 14.84 16.64 20.81
C PRO A 37 16.31 17.06 20.88
N GLN A 38 16.66 17.99 21.78
CA GLN A 38 18.02 18.44 22.06
C GLN A 38 18.90 17.40 22.79
N ALA A 39 18.31 16.38 23.40
CA ALA A 39 18.99 15.33 24.18
C ALA A 39 18.91 13.97 23.45
N ARG A 40 19.18 13.97 22.14
CA ARG A 40 19.04 12.79 21.26
C ARG A 40 19.99 11.64 21.62
N TYR A 41 21.19 11.93 22.10
CA TYR A 41 22.22 10.91 22.41
C TYR A 41 22.21 10.45 23.87
N GLU A 42 21.28 10.97 24.67
CA GLU A 42 21.15 10.63 26.08
C GLU A 42 20.35 9.33 26.24
N GLU A 43 21.05 8.22 26.49
CA GLU A 43 20.46 6.87 26.53
C GLU A 43 19.31 6.74 27.56
N TRP A 44 19.37 7.50 28.66
CA TRP A 44 18.32 7.55 29.68
C TRP A 44 16.98 8.14 29.19
N THR A 45 16.98 8.87 28.06
CA THR A 45 15.75 9.37 27.42
C THR A 45 15.16 8.40 26.39
N GLN A 46 15.95 7.44 25.90
CA GLN A 46 15.56 6.60 24.76
C GLN A 46 14.42 5.65 25.10
N ALA A 47 14.54 4.87 26.18
CA ALA A 47 13.48 3.98 26.66
C ALA A 47 12.17 4.74 26.91
N ARG A 48 12.29 6.00 27.36
CA ARG A 48 11.15 6.86 27.61
C ARG A 48 10.48 7.34 26.32
N ARG A 49 11.27 7.74 25.32
CA ARG A 49 10.78 8.09 23.99
C ARG A 49 10.05 6.92 23.33
N ASP A 50 10.59 5.72 23.44
CA ASP A 50 9.98 4.51 22.89
C ASP A 50 8.64 4.21 23.56
N GLN A 51 8.55 4.34 24.88
CA GLN A 51 7.30 4.14 25.61
C GLN A 51 6.23 5.17 25.24
N LEU A 52 6.61 6.43 25.05
CA LEU A 52 5.69 7.49 24.62
C LEU A 52 5.22 7.28 23.17
N ARG A 53 6.12 6.91 22.26
CA ARG A 53 5.79 6.58 20.87
C ARG A 53 4.85 5.39 20.78
N PHE A 54 5.08 4.35 21.57
CA PHE A 54 4.18 3.19 21.65
C PHE A 54 2.78 3.59 22.12
N ARG A 55 2.66 4.35 23.22
CA ARG A 55 1.36 4.84 23.71
C ARG A 55 0.66 5.71 22.68
N TYR A 56 1.40 6.59 22.01
CA TYR A 56 0.84 7.43 20.96
C TYR A 56 0.29 6.60 19.80
N GLY A 57 1.02 5.58 19.34
CA GLY A 57 0.53 4.65 18.31
C GLY A 57 -0.78 3.95 18.71
N GLU A 58 -0.89 3.47 19.96
CA GLU A 58 -2.12 2.86 20.47
C GLU A 58 -3.31 3.82 20.51
N LEU A 59 -3.08 5.09 20.88
CA LEU A 59 -4.11 6.13 20.82
C LEU A 59 -4.58 6.37 19.38
N LEU A 60 -3.66 6.47 18.43
CA LEU A 60 -3.99 6.64 17.02
C LEU A 60 -4.79 5.46 16.47
N ARG A 61 -4.42 4.24 16.85
CA ARG A 61 -5.13 3.01 16.49
C ARG A 61 -6.57 2.99 17.02
N LEU A 62 -6.78 3.32 18.29
CA LEU A 62 -8.13 3.33 18.89
C LEU A 62 -9.01 4.47 18.39
N SER A 63 -8.40 5.58 17.98
CA SER A 63 -9.12 6.72 17.40
C SER A 63 -9.34 6.61 15.89
N GLY A 64 -8.81 5.57 15.23
CA GLY A 64 -8.93 5.39 13.78
C GLY A 64 -8.12 6.39 12.96
N GLN A 65 -7.09 7.01 13.54
CA GLN A 65 -6.22 7.98 12.86
C GLN A 65 -5.10 7.29 12.08
N TRP A 66 -5.49 6.42 11.15
CA TRP A 66 -4.59 5.50 10.44
C TRP A 66 -3.48 6.20 9.66
N GLU A 67 -3.78 7.33 9.01
CA GLU A 67 -2.77 8.10 8.25
C GLU A 67 -1.63 8.58 9.14
N ARG A 68 -1.94 9.04 10.35
CA ARG A 68 -0.92 9.45 11.33
C ARG A 68 -0.18 8.23 11.89
N LEU A 69 -0.88 7.10 12.05
CA LEU A 69 -0.26 5.89 12.57
C LEU A 69 0.82 5.37 11.62
N VAL A 70 0.56 5.35 10.30
CA VAL A 70 1.56 4.91 9.30
C VAL A 70 2.72 5.88 9.11
N GLU A 71 2.60 7.13 9.60
CA GLU A 71 3.75 8.05 9.69
C GLU A 71 4.63 7.75 10.90
N VAL A 72 4.03 7.31 12.01
CA VAL A 72 4.74 6.95 13.25
C VAL A 72 5.37 5.56 13.14
N ASP A 73 4.66 4.62 12.55
CA ASP A 73 5.09 3.26 12.29
C ASP A 73 4.80 2.89 10.82
N PRO A 74 5.74 3.19 9.90
CA PRO A 74 5.58 2.89 8.48
C PRO A 74 5.48 1.41 8.14
N ALA A 75 5.74 0.51 9.11
CA ALA A 75 5.64 -0.92 8.95
C ALA A 75 4.37 -1.51 9.57
N ASP A 76 3.47 -0.69 10.12
CA ASP A 76 2.18 -1.12 10.68
C ASP A 76 1.23 -1.55 9.57
N GLU A 77 1.40 -2.77 9.10
CA GLU A 77 0.58 -3.39 8.06
C GLU A 77 -0.93 -3.39 8.39
N PRO A 78 -1.39 -3.69 9.62
CA PRO A 78 -2.79 -3.48 10.01
C PRO A 78 -3.32 -2.08 9.70
N ALA A 79 -2.57 -1.01 10.02
CA ALA A 79 -2.99 0.36 9.76
C ALA A 79 -3.15 0.64 8.25
N TYR A 80 -2.22 0.15 7.42
CA TYR A 80 -2.35 0.26 5.95
C TYR A 80 -3.56 -0.49 5.41
N ARG A 81 -3.89 -1.66 5.96
CA ARG A 81 -5.09 -2.41 5.54
C ARG A 81 -6.37 -1.62 5.81
N GLU A 82 -6.47 -0.90 6.93
CA GLU A 82 -7.62 -0.03 7.21
C GLU A 82 -7.70 1.13 6.20
N LEU A 83 -6.58 1.76 5.84
CA LEU A 83 -6.55 2.81 4.81
C LEU A 83 -6.98 2.28 3.43
N ILE A 84 -6.51 1.10 3.06
CA ILE A 84 -6.88 0.43 1.80
C ILE A 84 -8.39 0.11 1.80
N ARG A 85 -8.93 -0.45 2.88
CA ARG A 85 -10.36 -0.76 2.99
C ARG A 85 -11.24 0.50 2.95
N ALA A 86 -10.85 1.56 3.65
CA ALA A 86 -11.59 2.81 3.67
C ALA A 86 -11.68 3.41 2.26
N THR A 87 -10.56 3.49 1.55
CA THR A 87 -10.51 4.05 0.18
C THR A 87 -11.27 3.18 -0.83
N LEU A 88 -11.25 1.85 -0.68
CA LEU A 88 -12.07 0.94 -1.47
C LEU A 88 -13.57 1.14 -1.24
N THR A 89 -13.98 1.37 0.02
CA THR A 89 -15.39 1.60 0.39
C THR A 89 -15.91 2.90 -0.23
N GLU A 90 -15.05 3.91 -0.36
CA GLU A 90 -15.34 5.17 -1.07
C GLU A 90 -15.31 5.03 -2.59
N GLY A 91 -14.93 3.86 -3.13
CA GLY A 91 -14.77 3.63 -4.56
C GLY A 91 -13.47 4.19 -5.16
N ASN A 92 -12.58 4.72 -4.32
CA ASN A 92 -11.32 5.33 -4.73
C ASN A 92 -10.17 4.32 -4.71
N ARG A 93 -9.96 3.64 -5.84
CA ARG A 93 -8.96 2.57 -5.97
C ARG A 93 -7.51 3.06 -6.12
N HIS A 94 -7.30 4.22 -6.74
CA HIS A 94 -5.95 4.76 -6.94
C HIS A 94 -5.23 5.06 -5.61
N PRO A 95 -5.86 5.71 -4.61
CA PRO A 95 -5.28 5.83 -3.27
C PRO A 95 -4.96 4.48 -2.63
N ALA A 96 -5.83 3.48 -2.75
CA ALA A 96 -5.62 2.15 -2.20
C ALA A 96 -4.33 1.50 -2.73
N ILE A 97 -4.09 1.58 -4.03
CA ILE A 97 -2.86 1.07 -4.68
C ILE A 97 -1.62 1.84 -4.20
N ARG A 98 -1.72 3.16 -4.03
CA ARG A 98 -0.61 3.96 -3.50
C ARG A 98 -0.27 3.58 -2.06
N TRP A 99 -1.28 3.35 -1.21
CA TRP A 99 -1.08 2.89 0.16
C TRP A 99 -0.37 1.54 0.21
N TYR A 100 -0.82 0.57 -0.58
CA TYR A 100 -0.15 -0.73 -0.72
C TYR A 100 1.31 -0.58 -1.18
N GLY A 101 1.55 0.23 -2.23
CA GLY A 101 2.89 0.45 -2.75
C GLY A 101 3.84 1.02 -1.70
N ARG A 102 3.37 1.99 -0.90
CA ARG A 102 4.15 2.58 0.20
C ARG A 102 4.52 1.55 1.26
N LEU A 103 3.55 0.75 1.72
CA LEU A 103 3.80 -0.33 2.69
C LEU A 103 4.82 -1.33 2.15
N ARG A 104 4.63 -1.81 0.92
CA ARG A 104 5.53 -2.78 0.28
C ARG A 104 6.96 -2.26 0.26
N THR A 105 7.16 -1.01 -0.17
CA THR A 105 8.49 -0.38 -0.18
C THR A 105 9.09 -0.31 1.22
N HIS A 106 8.32 0.04 2.26
CA HIS A 106 8.82 0.08 3.63
C HIS A 106 9.21 -1.31 4.16
N LEU A 107 8.39 -2.33 3.95
CA LEU A 107 8.69 -3.70 4.42
C LEU A 107 9.90 -4.29 3.69
N GLU A 108 10.00 -4.09 2.38
CA GLU A 108 11.14 -4.53 1.58
C GLU A 108 12.44 -3.85 2.04
N HIS A 109 12.40 -2.54 2.32
CA HIS A 109 13.60 -1.79 2.70
C HIS A 109 14.07 -2.09 4.14
N GLU A 110 13.15 -2.09 5.10
CA GLU A 110 13.50 -2.21 6.53
C GLU A 110 13.69 -3.66 6.98
N PHE A 111 12.92 -4.59 6.40
CA PHE A 111 12.86 -5.97 6.87
C PHE A 111 13.21 -6.99 5.79
N GLY A 112 13.27 -6.60 4.52
CA GLY A 112 13.53 -7.53 3.40
C GLY A 112 12.43 -8.57 3.22
N VAL A 113 11.20 -8.28 3.69
CA VAL A 113 10.05 -9.20 3.61
C VAL A 113 8.94 -8.62 2.73
N PRO A 114 8.17 -9.46 2.02
CA PRO A 114 6.97 -9.02 1.33
C PRO A 114 5.83 -8.73 2.33
N PRO A 115 4.77 -8.00 1.88
CA PRO A 115 3.53 -7.88 2.64
C PRO A 115 2.89 -9.25 2.95
N SER A 116 2.06 -9.30 3.97
CA SER A 116 1.31 -10.51 4.34
C SER A 116 0.29 -10.91 3.27
N PRO A 117 -0.12 -12.19 3.22
CA PRO A 117 -1.15 -12.67 2.30
C PRO A 117 -2.48 -11.91 2.40
N GLN A 118 -2.84 -11.44 3.61
CA GLN A 118 -4.06 -10.67 3.84
C GLN A 118 -4.01 -9.31 3.12
N THR A 119 -2.84 -8.68 3.10
CA THR A 119 -2.62 -7.40 2.42
C THR A 119 -2.51 -7.59 0.91
N GLU A 120 -1.84 -8.65 0.46
CA GLU A 120 -1.79 -9.02 -0.96
C GLU A 120 -3.18 -9.27 -1.53
N SER A 121 -4.05 -9.97 -0.79
CA SER A 121 -5.45 -10.16 -1.20
C SER A 121 -6.19 -8.84 -1.38
N LEU A 122 -6.03 -7.90 -0.44
CA LEU A 122 -6.66 -6.58 -0.55
C LEU A 122 -6.15 -5.79 -1.77
N HIS A 123 -4.85 -5.90 -2.07
CA HIS A 123 -4.30 -5.29 -3.28
C HIS A 123 -4.84 -5.93 -4.55
N ALA A 124 -4.99 -7.26 -4.58
CA ALA A 124 -5.59 -7.96 -5.71
C ALA A 124 -7.03 -7.47 -5.97
N GLU A 125 -7.83 -7.23 -4.93
CA GLU A 125 -9.16 -6.63 -5.05
C GLU A 125 -9.12 -5.22 -5.66
N CYS A 126 -8.13 -4.40 -5.27
CA CYS A 126 -7.93 -3.06 -5.83
C CYS A 126 -7.67 -3.11 -7.35
N VAL A 127 -6.83 -4.04 -7.79
CA VAL A 127 -6.39 -4.18 -9.19
C VAL A 127 -7.45 -4.88 -10.04
N ALA A 128 -8.07 -5.95 -9.56
CA ALA A 128 -9.09 -6.70 -10.31
C ALA A 128 -10.29 -5.83 -10.71
N ALA A 129 -10.58 -4.80 -9.93
CA ALA A 129 -11.66 -3.88 -10.22
C ALA A 129 -11.23 -2.69 -11.11
N LEU A 130 -9.94 -2.56 -11.44
CA LEU A 130 -9.40 -1.63 -12.44
C LEU A 130 -9.25 -2.27 -13.81
N GLU A 131 -9.22 -3.60 -13.90
CA GLU A 131 -9.31 -4.29 -15.18
C GLU A 131 -10.58 -3.80 -15.89
N PRO A 132 -10.48 -3.05 -17.00
CA PRO A 132 -11.66 -2.73 -17.78
C PRO A 132 -12.29 -4.06 -18.16
N ALA A 133 -13.62 -4.20 -18.00
CA ALA A 133 -14.38 -5.35 -18.47
C ALA A 133 -13.78 -5.80 -19.79
N SER A 134 -13.06 -6.94 -19.76
CA SER A 134 -11.98 -7.32 -20.67
C SER A 134 -12.07 -6.53 -21.95
N THR A 135 -11.13 -5.63 -22.25
CA THR A 135 -11.09 -4.97 -23.57
C THR A 135 -11.41 -6.04 -24.57
N ALA A 136 -12.64 -6.03 -25.08
CA ALA A 136 -13.11 -7.11 -25.91
C ALA A 136 -12.21 -6.94 -27.11
N PHE A 137 -11.21 -7.82 -27.25
CA PHE A 137 -10.34 -7.82 -28.39
C PHE A 137 -11.20 -8.31 -29.56
N ILE A 138 -12.09 -7.43 -30.03
CA ILE A 138 -12.96 -7.66 -31.17
C ILE A 138 -12.02 -7.65 -32.36
N GLY A 139 -11.85 -8.82 -32.97
CA GLY A 139 -10.95 -9.03 -34.10
C GLY A 139 -9.65 -9.78 -33.81
N ARG A 140 -9.35 -10.16 -32.55
CA ARG A 140 -8.19 -11.03 -32.20
C ARG A 140 -8.54 -12.36 -31.54
N GLN A 141 -9.80 -12.79 -31.65
CA GLN A 141 -10.29 -14.00 -31.01
C GLN A 141 -9.54 -15.26 -31.48
N VAL A 142 -9.14 -15.29 -32.77
CA VAL A 142 -8.41 -16.42 -33.36
C VAL A 142 -6.97 -16.49 -32.84
N GLU A 143 -6.32 -15.34 -32.69
CA GLU A 143 -4.97 -15.19 -32.18
C GLU A 143 -4.90 -15.56 -30.70
N LEU A 144 -5.88 -15.13 -29.92
CA LEU A 144 -6.03 -15.52 -28.52
C LEU A 144 -6.29 -17.03 -28.37
N ALA A 145 -7.15 -17.61 -29.21
CA ALA A 145 -7.39 -19.05 -29.22
C ALA A 145 -6.13 -19.86 -29.57
N ARG A 146 -5.32 -19.38 -30.53
CA ARG A 146 -4.03 -20.01 -30.88
C ARG A 146 -3.01 -19.92 -29.76
N ALA A 147 -2.91 -18.76 -29.09
CA ALA A 147 -2.01 -18.59 -27.96
C ALA A 147 -2.41 -19.51 -26.78
N ALA A 148 -3.70 -19.60 -26.47
CA ALA A 148 -4.22 -20.49 -25.44
C ALA A 148 -3.97 -21.98 -25.78
N ALA A 149 -4.19 -22.38 -27.04
CA ALA A 149 -3.94 -23.75 -27.48
C ALA A 149 -2.45 -24.13 -27.42
N ALA A 150 -1.55 -23.19 -27.76
CA ALA A 150 -0.11 -23.40 -27.67
C ALA A 150 0.38 -23.52 -26.23
N LEU A 151 -0.14 -22.70 -25.30
CA LEU A 151 0.12 -22.83 -23.87
C LEU A 151 -0.30 -24.20 -23.34
N ALA A 152 -1.52 -24.64 -23.68
CA ALA A 152 -2.03 -25.94 -23.27
C ALA A 152 -1.24 -27.11 -23.89
N ALA A 153 -0.71 -26.96 -25.11
CA ALA A 153 0.15 -27.97 -25.75
C ALA A 153 1.54 -28.03 -25.10
N ALA A 154 2.11 -26.88 -24.72
CA ALA A 154 3.37 -26.80 -24.00
C ALA A 154 3.28 -27.46 -22.61
N GLU A 155 2.16 -27.30 -21.90
CA GLU A 155 1.90 -27.99 -20.63
C GLU A 155 1.82 -29.53 -20.78
N ARG A 156 1.44 -30.02 -21.97
CA ARG A 156 1.41 -31.45 -22.30
C ARG A 156 2.75 -31.97 -22.86
N GLY A 157 3.79 -31.14 -22.89
CA GLY A 157 5.14 -31.53 -23.32
C GLY A 157 5.36 -31.51 -24.84
N GLU A 158 4.44 -30.93 -25.61
CA GLU A 158 4.57 -30.79 -27.07
C GLU A 158 5.01 -29.35 -27.40
N LEU A 159 6.32 -29.12 -27.55
CA LEU A 159 6.87 -27.80 -27.85
C LEU A 159 6.71 -27.45 -29.33
N GLY A 160 5.63 -26.73 -29.66
CA GLY A 160 5.47 -26.03 -30.94
C GLY A 160 5.80 -24.54 -30.79
N ALA A 161 6.86 -24.06 -31.45
CA ALA A 161 7.29 -22.66 -31.38
C ALA A 161 6.25 -21.71 -32.00
N LEU A 162 5.79 -20.72 -31.23
CA LEU A 162 5.01 -19.58 -31.74
C LEU A 162 5.95 -18.50 -32.26
N ALA A 163 5.97 -18.28 -33.58
CA ALA A 163 6.60 -17.10 -34.16
C ALA A 163 5.56 -15.97 -34.27
N PRO A 164 5.81 -14.76 -33.73
CA PRO A 164 4.93 -13.62 -33.93
C PRO A 164 4.98 -13.19 -35.39
N PHE A 165 3.84 -13.20 -36.07
CA PHE A 165 3.70 -12.69 -37.43
C PHE A 165 3.59 -11.16 -37.36
N SER A 166 4.70 -10.45 -37.57
CA SER A 166 4.69 -9.00 -37.79
C SER A 166 4.62 -8.73 -39.30
N GLU A 167 3.49 -8.27 -39.80
CA GLU A 167 3.42 -7.71 -41.16
C GLU A 167 4.05 -6.31 -41.16
N SER A 168 5.18 -6.18 -41.86
CA SER A 168 5.82 -4.89 -42.16
C SER A 168 5.01 -4.15 -43.23
N PRO A 169 4.77 -2.82 -43.09
CA PRO A 169 4.05 -2.06 -44.09
C PRO A 169 4.89 -1.90 -45.36
N THR A 170 4.36 -2.38 -46.47
CA THR A 170 4.98 -2.36 -47.80
C THR A 170 5.15 -0.93 -48.32
N ALA A 171 6.37 -0.63 -48.78
CA ALA A 171 6.76 0.62 -49.42
C ALA A 171 5.99 0.83 -50.74
N LYS A 172 5.44 2.03 -50.95
CA LYS A 172 4.90 2.46 -52.25
C LYS A 172 6.03 2.82 -53.21
N PRO A 173 6.01 2.36 -54.47
CA PRO A 173 7.05 2.69 -55.45
C PRO A 173 6.86 4.10 -56.01
N SER A 174 7.96 4.84 -56.08
CA SER A 174 8.13 6.09 -56.79
C SER A 174 7.95 5.93 -58.30
N THR A 175 7.22 6.83 -58.95
CA THR A 175 7.22 6.98 -60.41
C THR A 175 7.45 8.45 -60.78
N SER A 176 8.68 8.76 -61.17
CA SER A 176 9.04 9.80 -62.15
C SER A 176 9.18 9.07 -63.51
N ARG A 177 8.77 9.57 -64.68
CA ARG A 177 9.05 10.87 -65.31
C ARG A 177 8.27 11.01 -66.64
N CYS A 178 8.16 12.27 -67.07
CA CYS A 178 7.72 12.97 -68.30
C CYS A 178 7.68 12.24 -69.68
N PRO A 179 7.14 12.91 -70.73
CA PRO A 179 7.91 13.93 -71.46
C PRO A 179 7.34 15.35 -71.38
#